data_AF-A0A4R4XSJ0-F1
#
_entry.id   AF-A0A4R4XSJ0-F1
#
_cell.length_a   1.000
_cell.length_b   1.000
_cell.length_c   1.000
_cell.angle_alpha   90.00
_cell.angle_beta   90.00
_cell.angle_gamma   90.00
#
_symmetry.space_group_name_H-M   'P 1'
#
loop_
_entity.id
_entity.type
_entity.pdbx_description
1 polymer ?
#
loop_
_entity_poly.entity_id
_entity_poly.type
_entity_poly.pdbx_seq_one_letter_code
_entity_poly.pdbx_strand_id
1 'polypeptide(L)'
;MIPGLLQTRAYTDAALESIRVEKRVEIADVAEAVAERMDRQRVLRRPDAQFVFVLEEQFLHHRVVPDVQAEQLQQTADRGTVAIGVAGDHSAGRRPCR
;
A
#
# COMPACT_ATOMS: atom_id res chain seq x y z
N MET A 1 2.31 6.23 0.57
CA MET A 1 1.94 5.15 -0.38
C MET A 1 2.01 3.79 0.31
N ILE A 2 0.96 2.96 0.20
CA ILE A 2 0.95 1.58 0.74
C ILE A 2 2.06 0.75 0.08
N PRO A 3 2.82 -0.10 0.83
CA PRO A 3 3.86 -0.95 0.26
C PRO A 3 3.35 -1.78 -0.92
N GLY A 4 4.09 -1.79 -2.04
CA GLY A 4 3.69 -2.44 -3.29
C GLY A 4 3.32 -3.92 -3.16
N LEU A 5 3.92 -4.62 -2.19
CA LEU A 5 3.63 -6.02 -1.92
C LEU A 5 2.23 -6.23 -1.31
N LEU A 6 1.69 -5.24 -0.60
CA LEU A 6 0.36 -5.33 0.01
C LEU A 6 -0.75 -4.89 -0.95
N GLN A 7 -0.43 -4.09 -1.97
CA GLN A 7 -1.42 -3.42 -2.84
C GLN A 7 -2.36 -4.42 -3.54
N THR A 8 -3.66 -4.20 -3.52
CA THR A 8 -4.59 -4.95 -4.38
C THR A 8 -4.46 -4.47 -5.81
N ARG A 9 -5.00 -5.26 -6.74
CA ARG A 9 -5.15 -4.86 -8.13
C ARG A 9 -5.86 -3.51 -8.25
N ALA A 10 -7.03 -3.36 -7.61
CA ALA A 10 -7.82 -2.13 -7.65
C ALA A 10 -7.03 -0.90 -7.17
N TYR A 11 -6.32 -1.03 -6.03
CA TYR A 11 -5.47 0.07 -5.55
C TYR A 11 -4.32 0.37 -6.50
N THR A 12 -3.68 -0.66 -7.05
CA THR A 12 -2.53 -0.51 -7.95
C THR A 12 -2.95 0.17 -9.25
N ASP A 13 -4.07 -0.25 -9.84
CA ASP A 13 -4.65 0.35 -11.04
C ASP A 13 -4.94 1.83 -10.80
N ALA A 14 -5.70 2.14 -9.74
CA ALA A 14 -6.14 3.51 -9.44
C ALA A 14 -4.96 4.44 -9.06
N ALA A 15 -3.96 3.92 -8.33
CA ALA A 15 -2.77 4.69 -7.99
C ALA A 15 -1.88 4.96 -9.21
N LEU A 16 -1.70 3.98 -10.10
CA LEU A 16 -0.92 4.16 -11.33
C LEU A 16 -1.62 5.07 -12.34
N GLU A 17 -2.95 4.99 -12.43
CA GLU A 17 -3.78 5.93 -13.17
C GLU A 17 -3.57 7.37 -12.67
N SER A 18 -3.68 7.57 -11.35
CA SER A 18 -3.44 8.87 -10.72
C SER A 18 -2.04 9.41 -11.02
N ILE A 19 -1.01 8.56 -10.91
CA ILE A 19 0.38 8.93 -11.22
C ILE A 19 0.55 9.26 -12.70
N ARG A 20 -0.04 8.49 -13.62
CA ARG A 20 0.06 8.74 -15.07
C ARG A 20 -0.47 10.13 -15.41
N VAL A 21 -1.63 10.48 -14.86
CA VAL A 21 -2.26 11.80 -15.03
C VAL A 21 -1.40 12.89 -14.39
N GLU A 22 -0.97 12.73 -13.14
CA GLU A 22 -0.17 13.74 -12.42
C GLU A 22 1.16 14.02 -13.12
N LYS A 23 1.83 12.98 -13.62
CA LYS A 23 3.14 13.06 -14.25
C LYS A 23 3.09 13.29 -15.77
N ARG A 24 1.89 13.39 -16.36
CA ARG A 24 1.67 13.56 -17.82
C ARG A 24 2.43 12.52 -18.64
N VAL A 25 2.33 11.25 -18.25
CA VAL A 25 2.99 10.15 -18.96
C VAL A 25 2.09 9.67 -20.09
N GLU A 26 2.46 9.99 -21.33
CA GLU A 26 1.66 9.70 -22.54
C GLU A 26 1.71 8.22 -22.96
N ILE A 27 2.82 7.52 -22.68
CA ILE A 27 3.05 6.13 -23.07
C ILE A 27 3.32 5.31 -21.81
N ALA A 28 2.27 4.91 -21.12
CA ALA A 28 2.34 3.95 -20.02
C ALA A 28 1.23 2.92 -20.14
N ASP A 29 1.60 1.65 -20.30
CA ASP A 29 0.68 0.54 -20.14
C ASP A 29 0.49 0.28 -18.63
N VAL A 30 -0.56 0.88 -18.06
CA VAL A 30 -0.90 0.66 -16.65
C VAL A 30 -1.28 -0.80 -16.40
N ALA A 31 -1.95 -1.46 -17.35
CA ALA A 31 -2.38 -2.84 -17.16
C ALA A 31 -1.18 -3.80 -17.05
N GLU A 32 -0.16 -3.61 -17.89
CA GLU A 32 1.10 -4.34 -17.82
C GLU A 32 1.82 -4.10 -16.48
N ALA A 33 1.98 -2.84 -16.08
CA ALA A 33 2.61 -2.50 -14.80
C ALA A 33 1.87 -3.09 -13.58
N VAL A 34 0.55 -3.17 -13.64
CA VAL A 34 -0.27 -3.80 -12.60
C VAL A 34 -0.05 -5.31 -12.61
N ALA A 35 -0.04 -5.95 -13.78
CA ALA A 35 0.21 -7.38 -13.90
C ALA A 35 1.56 -7.77 -13.28
N GLU A 36 2.63 -7.03 -13.57
CA GLU A 36 3.95 -7.27 -12.97
C GLU A 36 3.96 -7.14 -11.44
N ARG A 37 3.26 -6.14 -10.90
CA ARG A 37 3.14 -5.96 -9.44
C ARG A 37 2.36 -7.10 -8.81
N MET A 38 1.26 -7.52 -9.43
CA MET A 38 0.46 -8.64 -8.93
C MET A 38 1.21 -9.97 -8.97
N ASP A 39 2.06 -10.20 -9.97
CA ASP A 39 2.86 -11.43 -10.04
C ASP A 39 3.87 -11.52 -8.89
N ARG A 40 4.52 -10.40 -8.54
CA ARG A 40 5.43 -10.31 -7.39
C ARG A 40 4.75 -10.62 -6.05
N GLN A 41 3.43 -10.43 -5.94
CA GLN A 41 2.67 -10.70 -4.71
C GLN A 41 2.36 -12.17 -4.47
N ARG A 42 2.69 -13.07 -5.40
CA ARG A 42 2.46 -14.51 -5.21
C ARG A 42 3.06 -15.06 -3.91
N VAL A 43 4.13 -14.44 -3.41
CA VAL A 43 4.76 -14.80 -2.13
C VAL A 43 3.79 -14.71 -0.94
N LEU A 44 2.83 -13.78 -0.95
CA LEU A 44 1.84 -13.61 0.13
C LEU A 44 0.75 -14.70 0.15
N ARG A 45 0.69 -15.54 -0.89
CA ARG A 45 -0.27 -16.65 -1.00
C ARG A 45 0.31 -17.99 -0.52
N ARG A 46 1.54 -17.99 -0.01
CA ARG A 46 2.18 -19.18 0.55
C ARG A 46 1.42 -19.63 1.81
N PRO A 47 0.82 -20.84 1.82
CA PRO A 47 0.02 -21.30 2.96
C PRO A 47 0.89 -21.61 4.20
N ASP A 48 2.19 -21.78 4.01
CA ASP A 48 3.21 -22.09 5.02
C ASP A 48 3.90 -20.83 5.58
N ALA A 49 3.48 -19.63 5.18
CA ALA A 49 4.13 -18.38 5.57
C ALA A 49 3.17 -17.40 6.24
N GLN A 50 3.68 -16.70 7.25
CA GLN A 50 3.02 -15.57 7.92
C GLN A 50 3.88 -14.33 7.71
N PHE A 51 3.26 -13.23 7.32
CA PHE A 51 3.94 -11.98 7.03
C PHE A 51 3.51 -10.91 8.01
N VAL A 52 4.49 -10.19 8.58
CA VAL A 52 4.23 -9.05 9.46
C VAL A 52 4.74 -7.79 8.78
N PHE A 53 3.86 -6.80 8.65
CA PHE A 53 4.20 -5.49 8.12
C PHE A 53 3.99 -4.43 9.20
N VAL A 54 4.94 -3.51 9.29
CA VAL A 54 4.80 -2.29 10.08
C VAL A 54 4.62 -1.13 9.12
N LEU A 55 3.49 -0.44 9.23
CA LEU A 55 3.19 0.75 8.45
C LEU A 55 3.34 1.98 9.34
N GLU A 56 3.89 3.07 8.81
CA GLU A 56 3.79 4.36 9.49
C GLU A 56 2.35 4.88 9.49
N GLU A 57 1.96 5.56 10.57
CA GLU A 57 0.65 6.19 10.71
C GLU A 57 0.33 7.17 9.57
N GLN A 58 1.34 7.85 9.02
CA GLN A 58 1.16 8.80 7.92
C GLN A 58 0.52 8.16 6.67
N PHE A 59 0.64 6.84 6.48
CA PHE A 59 -0.03 6.14 5.40
C PHE A 59 -1.56 6.13 5.51
N LEU A 60 -2.11 6.31 6.71
CA LEU A 60 -3.56 6.40 6.94
C LEU A 60 -4.13 7.77 6.54
N HIS A 61 -3.28 8.80 6.55
CA HIS A 61 -3.66 10.18 6.28
C HIS A 61 -3.37 10.60 4.84
N HIS A 62 -2.27 10.12 4.25
CA HIS A 62 -1.95 10.42 2.85
C HIS A 62 -2.69 9.46 1.90
N ARG A 63 -3.84 9.92 1.39
CA ARG A 63 -4.76 9.12 0.56
C ARG A 63 -4.76 9.61 -0.88
N VAL A 64 -4.21 8.79 -1.78
CA VAL A 64 -4.18 9.09 -3.23
C VAL A 64 -5.52 8.74 -3.87
N VAL A 65 -6.11 7.61 -3.48
CA VAL A 65 -7.41 7.09 -3.95
C VAL A 65 -8.23 6.65 -2.74
N PRO A 66 -8.90 7.59 -2.04
CA PRO A 66 -9.37 7.37 -0.66
C PRO A 66 -10.27 6.14 -0.46
N ASP A 67 -11.28 5.94 -1.31
CA ASP A 67 -12.23 4.84 -1.15
C ASP A 67 -11.55 3.48 -1.43
N VAL A 68 -10.79 3.42 -2.53
CA VAL A 68 -10.01 2.23 -2.91
C VAL A 68 -8.94 1.91 -1.86
N GLN A 69 -8.37 2.94 -1.22
CA GLN A 69 -7.39 2.78 -0.15
C GLN A 69 -8.01 2.20 1.13
N ALA A 70 -9.24 2.58 1.47
CA ALA A 70 -9.95 2.02 2.61
C ALA A 70 -10.26 0.53 2.36
N GLU A 71 -10.81 0.20 1.19
CA GLU A 71 -11.08 -1.20 0.80
C GLU A 71 -9.82 -2.05 0.77
N GLN A 72 -8.73 -1.49 0.24
CA GLN A 72 -7.40 -2.10 0.24
C GLN A 72 -6.93 -2.50 1.65
N LEU A 73 -7.03 -1.58 2.60
CA LEU A 73 -6.60 -1.82 3.97
C LEU A 73 -7.47 -2.87 4.65
N GLN A 74 -8.80 -2.82 4.43
CA GLN A 74 -9.73 -3.83 4.93
C GLN A 74 -9.40 -5.23 4.40
N GLN A 75 -9.23 -5.38 3.07
CA GLN A 75 -8.87 -6.66 2.45
C GLN A 75 -7.53 -7.21 2.94
N THR A 76 -6.60 -6.33 3.32
CA THR A 76 -5.31 -6.77 3.86
C THR A 76 -5.43 -7.22 5.31
N ALA A 77 -6.23 -6.52 6.13
CA ALA A 77 -6.50 -6.88 7.51
C ALA A 77 -7.29 -8.20 7.64
N ASP A 78 -8.19 -8.47 6.69
CA ASP A 78 -8.98 -9.71 6.66
C ASP A 78 -8.17 -10.94 6.18
N ARG A 79 -6.94 -10.72 5.69
CA ARG A 79 -6.09 -11.77 5.12
C ARG A 79 -5.33 -12.49 6.23
N GLY A 80 -5.75 -13.71 6.59
CA GLY A 80 -5.18 -14.47 7.72
C GLY A 80 -3.70 -14.88 7.64
N THR A 81 -2.99 -14.59 6.53
CA THR A 81 -1.54 -14.78 6.41
C THR A 81 -0.74 -13.51 6.65
N VAL A 82 -1.40 -12.37 6.91
CA VAL A 82 -0.79 -11.05 7.02
C VAL A 82 -1.25 -10.36 8.30
N ALA A 83 -0.29 -9.88 9.09
CA ALA A 83 -0.54 -9.00 10.22
C ALA A 83 0.02 -7.60 9.94
N ILE A 84 -0.74 -6.56 10.28
CA ILE A 84 -0.34 -5.16 10.12
C ILE A 84 -0.27 -4.48 11.50
N GLY A 85 0.89 -3.93 11.82
CA GLY A 85 1.06 -2.96 12.91
C GLY A 85 1.17 -1.55 12.34
N VAL A 86 0.64 -0.56 13.07
CA VAL A 86 0.83 0.87 12.74
C VAL A 86 1.79 1.48 13.75
N ALA A 87 2.92 2.00 13.27
CA ALA A 87 3.87 2.77 14.06
C ALA A 87 3.49 4.25 14.04
N GLY A 88 3.21 4.80 15.22
CA GLY A 88 2.92 6.23 15.38
C GLY A 88 4.15 7.11 15.12
N ASP A 89 3.91 8.37 14.81
CA ASP A 89 4.97 9.35 14.60
C ASP A 89 5.69 9.69 15.92
N HIS A 90 6.95 9.27 16.06
CA HIS A 90 7.78 9.56 17.24
C HIS A 90 8.31 11.00 17.25
N SER A 91 8.10 11.77 16.18
CA SER A 91 8.55 13.17 16.05
C SER A 91 7.74 14.14 16.90
N ALA A 92 6.48 13.81 17.21
CA ALA A 92 5.58 14.67 17.97
C ALA A 92 5.89 14.72 19.49
N GLY A 93 6.78 13.85 19.99
CA GLY A 93 7.07 13.69 21.43
C GLY A 93 8.40 14.26 21.92
N ARG A 94 9.28 14.76 21.04
CA ARG A 94 10.58 15.32 21.45
C ARG A 94 10.39 16.72 22.04
N ARG A 95 10.06 16.78 23.34
CA ARG A 95 10.19 18.03 24.10
C ARG A 95 11.67 18.45 24.03
N PRO A 96 12.00 19.70 23.65
CA PRO A 96 13.38 20.15 23.72
C PRO A 96 13.83 20.05 25.18
N CYS A 97 14.96 19.36 25.40
CA CYS A 97 15.63 19.37 26.69
C CYS A 97 15.94 20.83 27.05
N ARG A 98 15.33 21.29 28.14
CA ARG A 98 15.54 22.63 28.70
C ARG A 98 16.72 22.60 29.67
#